data_AF-A0A2J4XWP6-F1
#
_entry.id   AF-A0A2J4XWP6-F1
#
_cell.length_a   1.000
_cell.length_b   1.000
_cell.length_c   1.000
_cell.angle_alpha   90.00
_cell.angle_beta   90.00
_cell.angle_gamma   90.00
#
_symmetry.space_group_name_H-M   'P 1'
#
loop_
_entity.id
_entity.type
_entity.pdbx_description
1 polymer ?
#
loop_
_entity_poly.entity_id
_entity_poly.type
_entity_poly.pdbx_seq_one_letter_code
_entity_poly.pdbx_strand_id
1 'polypeptide(L)' 'SKTYPIASSIINSGGNLGGFVAPMAAGFLLDQTGSFNSVFTYFGICAAIGLVVILFLDEPQ' A
#
# COMPACT_ATOMS: atom_id res chain seq x y z
N SER A 1 -26.17 5.08 -8.17
CA SER A 1 -25.66 6.44 -7.85
C SER A 1 -25.04 6.56 -6.44
N LYS A 2 -25.58 5.91 -5.39
CA LYS A 2 -25.00 5.98 -4.02
C LYS A 2 -23.69 5.18 -3.80
N THR A 3 -23.38 4.17 -4.63
CA THR A 3 -22.22 3.30 -4.43
C THR A 3 -20.88 3.95 -4.78
N TYR A 4 -20.84 4.83 -5.79
CA TYR A 4 -19.63 5.53 -6.22
C TYR A 4 -18.94 6.36 -5.13
N PRO A 5 -19.66 7.22 -4.36
CA PRO A 5 -19.02 7.97 -3.28
C PRO A 5 -18.55 7.06 -2.14
N ILE A 6 -19.25 5.96 -1.86
CA ILE A 6 -18.82 4.98 -0.84
C ILE A 6 -17.53 4.29 -1.28
N ALA A 7 -17.46 3.78 -2.52
CA ALA A 7 -16.25 3.17 -3.07
C ALA A 7 -15.06 4.15 -3.04
N SER A 8 -15.27 5.40 -3.46
CA SER A 8 -14.25 6.46 -3.40
C SER A 8 -13.77 6.75 -1.98
N SER A 9 -14.69 6.83 -1.00
CA SER A 9 -14.32 7.05 0.40
C SER A 9 -13.51 5.90 1.02
N ILE A 10 -13.78 4.65 0.60
CA ILE A 10 -13.01 3.48 1.05
C ILE A 10 -11.59 3.55 0.51
N ILE A 11 -11.42 3.85 -0.78
CA ILE A 11 -10.11 3.99 -1.42
C ILE A 11 -9.31 5.14 -0.75
N ASN A 12 -9.95 6.28 -0.51
CA ASN A 12 -9.31 7.43 0.14
C ASN A 12 -8.89 7.11 1.58
N SER A 13 -9.76 6.44 2.34
CA SER A 13 -9.45 6.02 3.72
C SER A 13 -8.27 5.05 3.76
N GLY A 14 -8.26 4.04 2.88
CA GLY A 14 -7.16 3.08 2.76
C GLY A 14 -5.86 3.75 2.32
N GLY A 15 -5.92 4.66 1.34
CA GLY A 15 -4.78 5.42 0.85
C GLY A 15 -4.14 6.32 1.92
N ASN A 16 -4.95 7.05 2.68
CA ASN A 16 -4.45 7.89 3.78
C ASN A 16 -3.86 7.07 4.92
N LEU A 17 -4.47 5.93 5.26
CA LEU A 17 -3.94 5.01 6.26
C LEU A 17 -2.60 4.42 5.80
N GLY A 18 -2.52 3.96 4.55
CA GLY A 18 -1.27 3.49 3.95
C GLY A 18 -0.19 4.57 3.94
N GLY A 19 -0.55 5.81 3.59
CA GLY A 19 0.35 6.96 3.61
C GLY A 19 0.89 7.32 5.00
N PHE A 20 0.13 7.05 6.07
CA PHE A 20 0.57 7.19 7.45
C PHE A 20 1.45 6.02 7.92
N VAL A 21 1.05 4.78 7.61
CA VAL A 21 1.73 3.56 8.08
C VAL A 21 3.04 3.31 7.32
N ALA A 22 3.11 3.65 6.04
CA ALA A 22 4.30 3.48 5.19
C ALA A 22 5.58 4.12 5.76
N PRO A 23 5.61 5.43 6.11
CA PRO A 23 6.81 6.04 6.68
C PRO A 23 7.13 5.51 8.09
N MET A 24 6.13 5.10 8.88
CA MET A 24 6.38 4.47 10.18
C MET A 24 7.06 3.11 10.03
N ALA A 25 6.59 2.27 9.11
CA ALA A 25 7.21 0.97 8.82
C ALA A 25 8.63 1.16 8.24
N ALA A 26 8.81 2.11 7.33
CA ALA A 26 10.11 2.46 6.77
C ALA A 26 11.09 2.94 7.85
N GLY A 27 10.65 3.81 8.77
CA GLY A 27 11.45 4.27 9.90
C GLY A 27 11.85 3.12 10.82
N PHE A 28 10.91 2.25 11.17
CA PHE A 28 11.19 1.08 12.01
C PHE A 28 12.18 0.11 11.36
N LEU A 29 12.03 -0.16 10.06
CA LEU A 29 12.95 -1.00 9.28
C LEU A 29 14.34 -0.38 9.19
N LEU A 30 14.42 0.95 9.03
CA LEU A 30 15.67 1.69 9.01
C LEU A 30 16.36 1.67 10.38
N ASP A 31 15.61 1.85 11.47
CA ASP A 31 16.15 1.81 12.83
C ASP A 31 16.69 0.43 13.20
N GLN A 32 16.01 -0.65 12.79
CA GLN A 32 16.41 -2.02 13.12
C GLN A 32 17.57 -2.54 12.27
N THR A 33 17.63 -2.16 10.98
CA THR A 33 18.65 -2.70 10.06
C THR A 33 19.78 -1.73 9.75
N GLY A 34 19.60 -0.43 10.03
CA GLY A 34 20.54 0.64 9.68
C GLY A 34 20.72 0.84 8.17
N SER A 35 19.95 0.15 7.31
CA SER A 35 20.17 0.13 5.87
C SER A 35 18.91 0.48 5.09
N PHE A 36 19.05 1.42 4.15
CA PHE A 36 17.99 1.80 3.23
C PHE A 36 17.62 0.69 2.23
N ASN A 37 18.52 -0.27 1.98
CA ASN A 37 18.20 -1.42 1.13
C ASN A 37 17.02 -2.24 1.68
N SER A 38 16.93 -2.40 3.00
CA SER A 38 15.81 -3.10 3.65
C SER A 38 14.48 -2.37 3.43
N VAL A 39 14.50 -1.04 3.51
CA VAL A 39 13.33 -0.17 3.31
C VAL A 39 12.87 -0.21 1.85
N PHE A 40 13.80 -0.09 0.90
CA PHE A 40 13.47 -0.18 -0.52
C PHE A 40 12.96 -1.56 -0.91
N THR A 41 13.54 -2.63 -0.36
CA THR A 41 13.06 -3.99 -0.59
C THR A 41 11.66 -4.19 -0.04
N TYR A 42 11.34 -3.64 1.15
CA TYR A 42 9.99 -3.66 1.72
C TYR A 42 8.96 -2.99 0.79
N PHE A 43 9.23 -1.76 0.34
CA PHE A 43 8.34 -1.07 -0.59
C PHE A 43 8.24 -1.79 -1.95
N GLY A 44 9.34 -2.37 -2.43
CA GLY A 44 9.35 -3.18 -3.64
C GLY A 44 8.46 -4.42 -3.52
N ILE A 45 8.50 -5.12 -2.39
CA ILE A 45 7.62 -6.27 -2.11
C ILE A 45 6.16 -5.81 -2.01
N CYS A 46 5.86 -4.72 -1.30
CA CYS A 46 4.50 -4.17 -1.23
C CYS A 46 3.95 -3.83 -2.61
N ALA A 47 4.74 -3.21 -3.49
CA ALA A 47 4.36 -2.91 -4.86
C ALA A 47 4.15 -4.17 -5.70
N ALA A 48 5.02 -5.18 -5.56
CA ALA A 48 4.86 -6.46 -6.25
C ALA A 48 3.59 -7.20 -5.81
N ILE A 49 3.28 -7.21 -4.51
CA ILE A 49 2.01 -7.78 -4.00
C ILE A 49 0.82 -7.01 -4.59
N GLY A 50 0.87 -5.67 -4.61
CA GLY A 50 -0.17 -4.84 -5.22
C GLY A 50 -0.38 -5.19 -6.69
N LEU A 51 0.71 -5.37 -7.46
CA LEU A 51 0.65 -5.80 -8.85
C LEU A 51 0.00 -7.18 -8.98
N VAL A 52 0.40 -8.15 -8.15
CA VAL A 52 -0.19 -9.50 -8.17
C VAL A 52 -1.68 -9.45 -7.87
N VAL A 53 -2.11 -8.68 -6.86
CA VAL A 53 -3.52 -8.50 -6.53
C VAL A 53 -4.30 -7.92 -7.71
N ILE A 54 -3.75 -6.91 -8.40
CA ILE A 54 -4.36 -6.31 -9.59
C ILE A 54 -4.45 -7.32 -10.74
N LEU A 55 -3.43 -8.16 -10.95
CA LEU A 55 -3.45 -9.19 -12.00
C LEU A 55 -4.54 -10.26 -11.76
N PHE A 56 -4.91 -10.51 -10.51
CA PHE A 56 -6.00 -11.42 -10.14
C PHE A 56 -7.35 -10.70 -9.97
N LEU A 57 -7.37 -9.37 -10.09
CA LEU A 57 -8.60 -8.60 -10.00
C LEU A 57 -9.33 -8.73 -11.34
N ASP A 58 -10.31 -9.65 -11.38
CA ASP A 58 -11.21 -9.76 -12.52
C ASP A 58 -12.22 -8.62 -12.44
N GLU A 59 -12.15 -7.71 -13.40
CA GLU A 59 -12.96 -6.49 -13.37
C GLU A 59 -14.41 -6.86 -13.76
N PRO A 60 -15.39 -6.67 -12.87
CA PRO A 60 -16.79 -6.97 -13.21
C PRO A 60 -17.26 -5.99 -14.28
N GLN A 61 -17.81 -6.54 -15.38
CA GLN A 61 -18.32 -5.79 -16.54
C GLN A 61 -19.53 -4.90 -16.18
#